data_AF-A0A2K3L416-F1
#
_entry.id   AF-A0A2K3L416-F1
#
_cell.length_a   1.000
_cell.length_b   1.000
_cell.length_c   1.000
_cell.angle_alpha   90.00
_cell.angle_beta   90.00
_cell.angle_gamma   90.00
#
_symmetry.space_group_name_H-M   'P 1'
#
loop_
_entity.id
_entity.type
_entity.pdbx_description
1 polymer ?
#
loop_
_entity_poly.entity_id
_entity_poly.type
_entity_poly.pdbx_seq_one_letter_code
_entity_poly.pdbx_strand_id
1 'polypeptide(L)'
;MANALSGSDEFRPLKENHKKDDLSAGSLFQILKPAVLVLLEKGIKVVLVTVGSNGVFLCSKGGPSCFKTLVAKTNRSGFGGQLYKAVMQNFPPNCYSGFSELDRSNRLFAVHLPSLPASVVRLTGAGDCLVGGTLASICAGLDIMQSVSVGIAVAKAAVEVEANVPSSFSLAAIAGKILSMHLIIVYVTLTLEIEGVSGV
;
A
#
# COMPACT_ATOMS: atom_id res chain seq x y z
N MET A 1 -0.09 3.22 19.00
CA MET A 1 -1.50 2.74 19.07
C MET A 1 -1.58 1.33 19.66
N ALA A 2 -0.78 0.36 19.19
CA ALA A 2 -0.78 -1.01 19.74
C ALA A 2 -0.58 -1.07 21.27
N ASN A 3 0.42 -0.38 21.84
CA ASN A 3 0.64 -0.36 23.29
C ASN A 3 -0.47 0.28 24.11
N ALA A 4 -1.19 1.24 23.51
CA ALA A 4 -2.35 1.86 24.14
C ALA A 4 -3.54 0.88 24.20
N LEU A 5 -3.56 -0.14 23.35
CA LEU A 5 -4.61 -1.16 23.29
C LEU A 5 -4.25 -2.42 24.10
N SER A 6 -2.97 -2.73 24.32
CA SER A 6 -2.53 -3.90 25.11
C SER A 6 -2.48 -3.65 26.62
N GLY A 7 -2.71 -2.42 27.09
CA GLY A 7 -2.64 -2.07 28.52
C GLY A 7 -1.25 -2.23 29.15
N SER A 8 -0.24 -2.53 28.33
CA SER A 8 1.15 -2.79 28.70
C SER A 8 2.05 -2.53 27.48
N ASP A 9 3.29 -2.10 27.71
CA ASP A 9 4.29 -1.84 26.65
C ASP A 9 4.89 -3.16 26.11
N GLU A 10 4.03 -4.08 25.69
CA GLU A 10 4.41 -5.38 25.11
C GLU A 10 4.98 -5.23 23.70
N PHE A 11 4.46 -4.31 22.89
CA PHE A 11 4.99 -4.06 21.55
C PHE A 11 6.11 -3.04 21.65
N ARG A 12 7.34 -3.55 21.67
CA ARG A 12 8.51 -2.70 21.51
C ARG A 12 8.48 -2.13 20.08
N PRO A 13 8.57 -0.80 19.91
CA PRO A 13 8.86 -0.22 18.60
C PRO A 13 10.10 -0.92 18.03
N LEU A 14 10.13 -1.17 16.73
CA LEU A 14 11.36 -1.63 16.07
C LEU A 14 12.47 -0.65 16.50
N LYS A 15 13.41 -1.12 17.33
CA LYS A 15 14.46 -0.25 17.85
C LYS A 15 15.29 0.23 16.67
N GLU A 16 15.40 1.55 16.53
CA GLU A 16 16.25 2.28 15.59
C GLU A 16 17.75 2.12 15.95
N ASN A 17 18.15 0.97 16.50
CA ASN A 17 19.49 0.68 17.03
C ASN A 17 20.21 -0.42 16.24
N HIS A 18 20.05 -0.39 14.92
CA HIS A 18 21.06 -0.93 14.04
C HIS A 18 21.59 0.25 13.23
N LYS A 19 22.89 0.24 12.95
CA LYS A 19 23.55 1.21 12.08
C LYS A 19 22.66 1.47 10.86
N LYS A 20 22.76 2.68 10.34
CA LYS A 20 22.15 3.25 9.12
C LYS A 20 22.44 2.44 7.85
N ASP A 21 22.42 1.12 7.94
CA ASP A 21 22.37 0.14 6.90
C ASP A 21 20.89 -0.02 6.60
N ASP A 22 20.45 0.63 5.53
CA ASP A 22 19.09 0.59 5.02
C ASP A 22 18.59 -0.86 5.00
N LEU A 23 17.78 -1.24 5.99
CA LEU A 23 17.09 -2.52 5.95
C LEU A 23 16.30 -2.54 4.66
N SER A 24 16.74 -3.37 3.71
CA SER A 24 16.05 -3.52 2.43
C SER A 24 14.57 -3.80 2.69
N ALA A 25 13.71 -3.34 1.79
CA ALA A 25 12.27 -3.60 1.91
C ALA A 25 11.98 -5.11 2.12
N GLY A 26 12.80 -6.00 1.55
CA GLY A 26 12.72 -7.44 1.79
C GLY A 26 13.02 -7.84 3.23
N SER A 27 14.11 -7.35 3.82
CA SER A 27 14.48 -7.65 5.21
C SER A 27 13.43 -7.16 6.20
N LEU A 28 12.91 -5.95 5.97
CA LEU A 28 11.85 -5.37 6.79
C LEU A 28 10.55 -6.18 6.69
N PHE A 29 10.21 -6.65 5.47
CA PHE A 29 9.06 -7.50 5.28
C PHE A 29 9.19 -8.85 5.99
N GLN A 30 10.38 -9.47 6.03
CA GLN A 30 10.57 -10.73 6.76
C GLN A 30 10.23 -10.60 8.25
N ILE A 31 10.53 -9.45 8.86
CA ILE A 31 10.18 -9.16 10.26
C ILE A 31 8.66 -9.02 10.43
N LEU A 32 7.98 -8.38 9.48
CA LEU A 32 6.55 -8.11 9.53
C LEU A 32 5.67 -9.29 9.08
N LYS A 33 6.22 -10.18 8.27
CA LYS A 33 5.54 -11.30 7.63
C LYS A 33 4.72 -12.17 8.61
N PRO A 34 5.23 -12.60 9.78
CA PRO A 34 4.46 -13.44 10.68
C PRO A 34 3.14 -12.79 11.13
N ALA A 35 3.18 -11.48 11.45
CA ALA A 35 1.98 -10.74 11.85
C ALA A 35 1.00 -10.58 10.68
N VAL A 36 1.51 -10.32 9.47
CA VAL A 36 0.68 -10.27 8.24
C VAL A 36 -0.01 -11.61 8.00
N LEU A 37 0.69 -12.73 8.15
CA LEU A 37 0.12 -14.07 7.98
C LEU A 37 -1.02 -14.34 8.97
N VAL A 38 -0.84 -13.99 10.25
CA VAL A 38 -1.90 -14.15 11.26
C VAL A 38 -3.18 -13.43 10.83
N LEU A 39 -3.08 -12.19 10.33
CA LEU A 39 -4.23 -11.43 9.85
C LEU A 39 -4.91 -12.12 8.66
N LEU A 40 -4.13 -12.57 7.69
CA LEU A 40 -4.64 -13.25 6.49
C LEU A 40 -5.29 -14.60 6.82
N GLU A 41 -4.72 -15.37 7.75
CA GLU A 41 -5.26 -16.65 8.23
C GLU A 41 -6.57 -16.47 9.00
N LYS A 42 -6.76 -15.34 9.68
CA LYS A 42 -8.03 -14.97 10.34
C LYS A 42 -9.11 -14.49 9.36
N GLY A 43 -8.84 -14.52 8.05
CA GLY A 43 -9.82 -14.21 7.01
C GLY A 43 -9.77 -12.78 6.46
N ILE A 44 -8.80 -11.97 6.88
CA ILE A 44 -8.56 -10.67 6.25
C ILE A 44 -8.03 -10.92 4.83
N LYS A 45 -8.66 -10.32 3.83
CA LYS A 45 -8.33 -10.59 2.41
C LYS A 45 -7.08 -9.85 1.94
N VAL A 46 -6.94 -8.60 2.41
CA VAL A 46 -5.86 -7.68 2.01
C VAL A 46 -5.37 -6.96 3.26
N VAL A 47 -4.06 -6.91 3.44
CA VAL A 47 -3.38 -6.21 4.54
C VAL A 47 -2.46 -5.16 3.92
N LEU A 48 -2.67 -3.90 4.30
CA LEU A 48 -1.72 -2.82 4.00
C LEU A 48 -0.89 -2.55 5.26
N VAL A 49 0.42 -2.65 5.14
CA VAL A 49 1.35 -2.30 6.22
C VAL A 49 2.06 -1.00 5.83
N THR A 50 1.77 0.08 6.56
CA THR A 50 2.44 1.37 6.36
C THR A 50 3.76 1.40 7.11
N VAL A 51 4.79 1.94 6.46
CA VAL A 51 6.18 1.87 6.94
C VAL A 51 6.88 3.23 6.84
N GLY A 52 6.12 4.30 7.06
CA GLY A 52 6.61 5.68 7.05
C GLY A 52 7.32 6.03 5.74
N SER A 53 8.56 6.51 5.84
CA SER A 53 9.42 6.86 4.69
C SER A 53 9.78 5.66 3.80
N ASN A 54 9.58 4.42 4.28
CA ASN A 54 9.78 3.22 3.45
C ASN A 54 8.53 2.86 2.65
N GLY A 55 7.41 3.58 2.77
CA GLY A 55 6.23 3.37 1.93
C GLY A 55 5.25 2.35 2.52
N VAL A 56 4.73 1.45 1.69
CA VAL A 56 3.64 0.53 2.04
C VAL A 56 3.91 -0.88 1.50
N PHE A 57 3.66 -1.91 2.31
CA PHE A 57 3.49 -3.28 1.82
C PHE A 57 2.01 -3.57 1.60
N LEU A 58 1.66 -4.01 0.39
CA LEU A 58 0.34 -4.55 0.05
C LEU A 58 0.42 -6.07 0.04
N CYS A 59 -0.33 -6.72 0.91
CA CYS A 59 -0.30 -8.17 1.08
C CYS A 59 -1.68 -8.79 0.91
N SER A 60 -1.75 -9.97 0.28
CA SER A 60 -2.97 -10.76 0.17
C SER A 60 -2.66 -12.26 0.20
N LYS A 61 -3.67 -13.06 0.52
CA LYS A 61 -3.62 -14.51 0.32
C LYS A 61 -4.04 -14.85 -1.12
N GLY A 62 -3.26 -15.69 -1.80
CA GLY A 62 -3.52 -16.07 -3.19
C GLY A 62 -2.91 -15.11 -4.22
N GLY A 63 -3.20 -15.35 -5.50
CA GLY A 63 -2.61 -14.62 -6.62
C GLY A 63 -3.12 -13.18 -6.78
N PRO A 64 -2.60 -12.45 -7.78
CA PRO A 64 -2.91 -11.04 -8.01
C PRO A 64 -4.35 -10.80 -8.49
N SER A 65 -5.10 -11.86 -8.80
CA SER A 65 -6.50 -11.80 -9.16
C SER A 65 -7.36 -11.15 -8.06
N CYS A 66 -6.95 -11.25 -6.79
CA CYS A 66 -7.59 -10.56 -5.66
C CYS A 66 -7.65 -9.04 -5.86
N PHE A 67 -6.67 -8.48 -6.57
CA PHE A 67 -6.53 -7.04 -6.78
C PHE A 67 -7.33 -6.51 -7.97
N LYS A 68 -7.90 -7.40 -8.78
CA LYS A 68 -8.71 -7.08 -9.98
C LYS A 68 -10.18 -6.85 -9.66
N THR A 69 -10.56 -6.63 -8.41
CA THR A 69 -11.97 -6.37 -8.06
C THR A 69 -12.37 -5.00 -8.61
N LEU A 70 -12.73 -4.97 -9.90
CA LEU A 70 -13.34 -3.83 -10.55
C LEU A 70 -14.68 -3.61 -9.87
N VAL A 71 -14.80 -2.53 -9.10
CA VAL A 71 -16.11 -2.10 -8.60
C VAL A 71 -16.97 -1.81 -9.82
N ALA A 72 -18.08 -2.54 -9.95
CA ALA A 72 -19.01 -2.43 -11.06
C ALA A 72 -19.45 -0.96 -11.25
N LYS A 73 -19.32 -0.46 -12.49
CA LYS A 73 -19.76 0.84 -13.02
C LYS A 73 -20.31 1.82 -11.96
N THR A 74 -19.42 2.44 -11.19
CA THR A 74 -19.79 3.65 -10.44
C THR A 74 -20.05 4.78 -11.44
N ASN A 75 -21.02 5.66 -11.15
CA ASN A 75 -21.32 6.81 -11.99
C ASN A 75 -20.05 7.65 -12.18
N ARG A 76 -19.49 7.65 -13.39
CA ARG A 76 -18.20 8.29 -13.73
C ARG A 76 -18.32 9.81 -13.90
N SER A 77 -19.19 10.46 -13.13
CA SER A 77 -19.39 11.92 -13.16
C SER A 77 -18.68 12.60 -11.98
N GLY A 78 -18.32 13.88 -12.15
CA GLY A 78 -17.67 14.67 -11.11
C GLY A 78 -16.19 14.34 -10.86
N PHE A 79 -15.72 14.58 -9.64
CA PHE A 79 -14.30 14.46 -9.26
C PHE A 79 -13.76 13.03 -9.41
N GLY A 80 -14.54 12.00 -9.06
CA GLY A 80 -14.14 10.60 -9.21
C GLY A 80 -13.86 10.23 -10.67
N GLY A 81 -14.67 10.73 -11.60
CA GLY A 81 -14.43 10.54 -13.03
C GLY A 81 -13.16 11.23 -13.54
N GLN A 82 -12.83 12.41 -13.01
CA GLN A 82 -11.60 13.14 -13.35
C GLN A 82 -10.36 12.42 -12.78
N LEU A 83 -10.43 11.95 -11.53
CA LEU A 83 -9.37 11.18 -10.89
C LEU A 83 -9.09 9.89 -11.67
N TYR A 84 -10.14 9.13 -12.00
CA TYR A 84 -10.02 7.91 -12.80
C TYR A 84 -9.31 8.17 -14.14
N LYS A 85 -9.74 9.22 -14.87
CA LYS A 85 -9.11 9.59 -16.15
C LYS A 85 -7.65 9.97 -15.98
N ALA A 86 -7.33 10.81 -15.00
CA ALA A 86 -5.97 11.27 -14.75
C ALA A 86 -5.02 10.10 -14.42
N VAL A 87 -5.47 9.16 -13.58
CA VAL A 87 -4.67 7.97 -13.24
C VAL A 87 -4.56 7.03 -14.44
N MET A 88 -5.66 6.71 -15.14
CA MET A 88 -5.64 5.79 -16.29
C MET A 88 -4.78 6.28 -17.46
N GLN A 89 -4.73 7.59 -17.70
CA GLN A 89 -3.88 8.18 -18.75
C GLN A 89 -2.40 8.01 -18.45
N ASN A 90 -2.01 8.06 -17.18
CA ASN A 90 -0.61 7.95 -16.76
C ASN A 90 -0.22 6.51 -16.41
N PHE A 91 -1.20 5.66 -16.09
CA PHE A 91 -0.94 4.39 -15.42
C PHE A 91 -2.06 3.36 -15.65
N PRO A 92 -2.05 2.67 -16.80
CA PRO A 92 -3.03 1.65 -17.13
C PRO A 92 -2.86 0.36 -16.28
N PRO A 93 -3.95 -0.37 -15.99
CA PRO A 93 -3.96 -1.53 -15.08
C PRO A 93 -3.12 -2.72 -15.56
N ASN A 94 -2.77 -2.78 -16.85
CA ASN A 94 -2.02 -3.88 -17.47
C ASN A 94 -0.49 -3.78 -17.33
N CYS A 95 0.05 -2.81 -16.58
CA CYS A 95 1.48 -2.72 -16.30
C CYS A 95 2.02 -3.91 -15.47
N TYR A 96 1.15 -4.81 -14.98
CA TYR A 96 1.47 -5.89 -14.03
C TYR A 96 1.13 -7.29 -14.54
N SER A 97 1.05 -7.47 -15.86
CA SER A 97 0.62 -8.74 -16.50
C SER A 97 1.52 -9.95 -16.22
N GLY A 98 2.74 -9.76 -15.69
CA GLY A 98 3.70 -10.83 -15.39
C GLY A 98 3.28 -11.81 -14.28
N PHE A 99 2.17 -11.58 -13.58
CA PHE A 99 1.76 -12.39 -12.42
C PHE A 99 0.54 -13.28 -12.66
N SER A 100 0.02 -13.35 -13.88
CA SER A 100 -1.21 -14.08 -14.20
C SER A 100 -1.11 -15.61 -14.06
N GLU A 101 0.10 -16.17 -13.89
CA GLU A 101 0.34 -17.62 -13.86
C GLU A 101 0.57 -18.19 -12.44
N LEU A 102 0.59 -17.36 -11.40
CA LEU A 102 0.90 -17.81 -10.03
C LEU A 102 -0.36 -18.13 -9.21
N ASP A 103 -1.33 -18.82 -9.79
CA ASP A 103 -2.63 -19.12 -9.17
C ASP A 103 -2.54 -20.37 -8.27
N ARG A 104 -1.76 -20.28 -7.17
CA ARG A 104 -1.76 -21.30 -6.10
C ARG A 104 -2.31 -20.71 -4.80
N SER A 105 -3.36 -21.35 -4.28
CA SER A 105 -4.22 -20.93 -3.16
C SER A 105 -3.53 -20.75 -1.80
N ASN A 106 -2.27 -21.20 -1.66
CA ASN A 106 -1.52 -21.18 -0.39
C ASN A 106 -0.35 -20.20 -0.36
N ARG A 107 -0.17 -19.35 -1.39
CA ARG A 107 0.94 -18.40 -1.43
C ARG A 107 0.55 -17.05 -0.84
N LEU A 108 1.45 -16.50 -0.02
CA LEU A 108 1.41 -15.09 0.38
C LEU A 108 1.90 -14.26 -0.80
N PHE A 109 1.08 -13.32 -1.24
CA PHE A 109 1.50 -12.31 -2.19
C PHE A 109 1.76 -11.00 -1.43
N ALA A 110 2.90 -10.38 -1.70
CA ALA A 110 3.28 -9.10 -1.13
C ALA A 110 3.95 -8.23 -2.19
N VAL A 111 3.57 -6.95 -2.22
CA VAL A 111 4.18 -5.93 -3.08
C VAL A 111 4.60 -4.77 -2.22
N HIS A 112 5.80 -4.27 -2.46
CA HIS A 112 6.31 -3.06 -1.85
C HIS A 112 6.05 -1.86 -2.78
N LEU A 113 5.37 -0.85 -2.26
CA LEU A 113 5.22 0.45 -2.90
C LEU A 113 6.06 1.46 -2.11
N PRO A 114 7.14 2.02 -2.69
CA PRO A 114 8.01 2.94 -1.97
C PRO A 114 7.28 4.23 -1.60
N SER A 115 7.76 4.98 -0.61
CA SER A 115 7.26 6.34 -0.39
C SER A 115 7.83 7.29 -1.45
N LEU A 116 7.26 8.49 -1.51
CA LEU A 116 7.80 9.59 -2.31
C LEU A 116 8.66 10.49 -1.43
N PRO A 117 9.81 11.00 -1.94
CA PRO A 117 10.55 12.05 -1.25
C PRO A 117 9.64 13.25 -0.92
N ALA A 118 9.70 13.70 0.33
CA ALA A 118 8.83 14.74 0.85
C ALA A 118 9.61 15.69 1.76
N SER A 119 9.28 16.98 1.70
CA SER A 119 9.77 17.97 2.65
C SER A 119 8.83 18.01 3.85
N VAL A 120 9.08 17.17 4.85
CA VAL A 120 8.16 16.94 5.97
C VAL A 120 7.98 18.20 6.83
N VAL A 121 6.73 18.61 6.99
CA VAL A 121 6.26 19.63 7.92
C VAL A 121 5.58 18.97 9.12
N ARG A 122 4.66 18.02 8.88
CA ARG A 122 3.91 17.30 9.93
C ARG A 122 3.60 15.87 9.50
N LEU A 123 3.75 14.89 10.39
CA LEU A 123 3.45 13.48 10.07
C LEU A 123 2.03 13.05 10.45
N THR A 124 1.40 13.77 11.38
CA THR A 124 0.02 13.50 11.82
C THR A 124 -0.97 13.66 10.67
N GLY A 125 -1.82 12.66 10.47
CA GLY A 125 -2.79 12.63 9.36
C GLY A 125 -2.29 11.96 8.08
N ALA A 126 -1.00 11.66 7.95
CA ALA A 126 -0.46 10.98 6.76
C ALA A 126 -1.12 9.62 6.50
N GLY A 127 -1.33 8.82 7.56
CA GLY A 127 -2.02 7.54 7.48
C GLY A 127 -3.50 7.69 7.10
N ASP A 128 -4.19 8.68 7.67
CA ASP A 128 -5.60 8.96 7.37
C ASP A 128 -5.77 9.40 5.91
N CYS A 129 -4.86 10.25 5.42
CA CYS A 129 -4.80 10.67 4.03
C CYS A 129 -4.45 9.52 3.07
N LEU A 130 -3.59 8.59 3.48
CA LEU A 130 -3.32 7.39 2.70
C LEU A 130 -4.57 6.54 2.52
N VAL A 131 -5.30 6.28 3.62
CA VAL A 131 -6.56 5.53 3.61
C VAL A 131 -7.61 6.27 2.79
N GLY A 132 -7.79 7.57 3.01
CA GLY A 132 -8.76 8.40 2.29
C GLY A 132 -8.50 8.45 0.79
N GLY A 133 -7.25 8.65 0.36
CA GLY A 133 -6.86 8.67 -1.05
C GLY A 133 -7.05 7.30 -1.73
N THR A 134 -6.75 6.22 -1.00
CA THR A 134 -6.98 4.85 -1.46
C THR A 134 -8.46 4.57 -1.64
N LEU A 135 -9.29 4.85 -0.64
CA LEU A 135 -10.73 4.62 -0.70
C LEU A 135 -11.40 5.47 -1.78
N ALA A 136 -11.05 6.75 -1.90
CA ALA A 136 -11.57 7.62 -2.95
C ALA A 136 -11.29 7.07 -4.36
N SER A 137 -10.13 6.44 -4.53
CA SER A 137 -9.69 5.84 -5.78
C SER A 137 -10.42 4.53 -6.10
N ILE A 138 -10.64 3.68 -5.10
CA ILE A 138 -11.46 2.47 -5.22
C ILE A 138 -12.90 2.87 -5.60
N CYS A 139 -13.47 3.88 -4.93
CA CYS A 139 -14.80 4.40 -5.26
C CYS A 139 -14.87 5.00 -6.68
N ALA A 140 -13.76 5.55 -7.18
CA ALA A 140 -13.62 6.00 -8.57
C ALA A 140 -13.47 4.84 -9.59
N GLY A 141 -13.35 3.60 -9.13
CA GLY A 141 -13.24 2.41 -9.96
C GLY A 141 -11.81 2.05 -10.38
N LEU A 142 -10.80 2.60 -9.70
CA LEU A 142 -9.41 2.19 -9.86
C LEU A 142 -9.16 0.84 -9.20
N ASP A 143 -8.20 0.07 -9.72
CA ASP A 143 -7.76 -1.14 -9.02
C ASP A 143 -7.04 -0.78 -7.71
N ILE A 144 -6.82 -1.77 -6.84
CA ILE A 144 -6.21 -1.53 -5.53
C ILE A 144 -4.76 -1.05 -5.60
N MET A 145 -3.96 -1.49 -6.58
CA MET A 145 -2.57 -1.06 -6.73
C MET A 145 -2.53 0.43 -7.11
N GLN A 146 -3.35 0.82 -8.08
CA GLN A 146 -3.60 2.20 -8.47
C GLN A 146 -4.09 3.03 -7.29
N SER A 147 -5.04 2.48 -6.54
CA SER A 147 -5.64 3.17 -5.40
C SER A 147 -4.64 3.41 -4.28
N VAL A 148 -3.83 2.41 -3.92
CA VAL A 148 -2.76 2.58 -2.92
C VAL A 148 -1.72 3.59 -3.39
N SER A 149 -1.38 3.58 -4.69
CA SER A 149 -0.47 4.58 -5.26
C SER A 149 -1.03 6.01 -5.13
N VAL A 150 -2.32 6.21 -5.37
CA VAL A 150 -3.00 7.49 -5.10
C VAL A 150 -2.93 7.82 -3.61
N GLY A 151 -3.22 6.84 -2.73
CA GLY A 151 -3.09 6.99 -1.28
C GLY A 151 -1.72 7.49 -0.85
N ILE A 152 -0.63 6.92 -1.38
CA ILE A 152 0.74 7.36 -1.08
C ILE A 152 1.00 8.78 -1.58
N ALA A 153 0.54 9.13 -2.78
CA ALA A 153 0.68 10.49 -3.31
C ALA A 153 -0.08 11.55 -2.48
N VAL A 154 -1.25 11.18 -1.96
CA VAL A 154 -2.09 12.01 -1.08
C VAL A 154 -1.45 12.13 0.31
N ALA A 155 -0.95 11.04 0.88
CA ALA A 155 -0.21 11.04 2.14
C ALA A 155 1.06 11.91 2.04
N LYS A 156 1.77 11.85 0.91
CA LYS A 156 2.90 12.73 0.64
C LYS A 156 2.50 14.21 0.66
N ALA A 157 1.35 14.56 0.07
CA ALA A 157 0.87 15.94 0.13
C ALA A 157 0.48 16.36 1.56
N ALA A 158 -0.06 15.43 2.36
CA ALA A 158 -0.40 15.69 3.75
C ALA A 158 0.83 15.96 4.61
N VAL A 159 1.94 15.24 4.40
CA VAL A 159 3.13 15.45 5.23
C VAL A 159 3.85 16.78 4.97
N GLU A 160 3.57 17.44 3.84
CA GLU A 160 4.21 18.69 3.42
C GLU A 160 3.41 19.94 3.84
N VAL A 161 2.37 19.78 4.65
CA VAL A 161 1.54 20.88 5.16
C VAL A 161 1.33 20.77 6.67
N GLU A 162 0.95 21.89 7.30
CA GLU A 162 0.65 21.92 8.75
C GLU A 162 -0.68 21.25 9.12
N ALA A 163 -1.64 21.20 8.20
CA ALA A 163 -2.93 20.58 8.47
C ALA A 163 -2.83 19.05 8.37
N ASN A 164 -3.56 18.31 9.22
CA ASN A 164 -3.61 16.83 9.14
C ASN A 164 -4.14 16.33 7.78
N VAL A 165 -4.99 17.12 7.13
CA VAL A 165 -5.48 16.89 5.77
C VAL A 165 -5.33 18.20 5.00
N PRO A 166 -4.66 18.21 3.82
CA PRO A 166 -4.59 19.37 2.95
C PRO A 166 -5.98 19.92 2.59
N SER A 167 -6.12 21.24 2.56
CA SER A 167 -7.39 21.90 2.21
C SER A 167 -7.80 21.69 0.75
N SER A 168 -6.86 21.29 -0.12
CA SER A 168 -7.11 20.98 -1.52
C SER A 168 -6.08 20.00 -2.06
N PHE A 169 -6.47 19.27 -3.12
CA PHE A 169 -5.60 18.37 -3.84
C PHE A 169 -5.61 18.68 -5.34
N SER A 170 -4.43 18.74 -5.95
CA SER A 170 -4.29 18.86 -7.40
C SER A 170 -4.22 17.46 -8.04
N LEU A 171 -5.18 17.15 -8.92
CA LEU A 171 -5.23 15.88 -9.66
C LEU A 171 -3.98 15.68 -10.52
N ALA A 172 -3.49 16.75 -11.17
CA ALA A 172 -2.28 16.68 -11.98
C ALA A 172 -1.05 16.37 -11.12
N ALA A 173 -0.94 16.96 -9.93
CA ALA A 173 0.15 16.68 -9.01
C ALA A 173 0.10 15.25 -8.48
N ILE A 174 -1.10 14.72 -8.18
CA ILE A 174 -1.29 13.32 -7.76
C ILE A 174 -0.90 12.36 -8.89
N ALA A 175 -1.40 12.59 -10.11
CA ALA A 175 -1.11 11.73 -11.25
C ALA A 175 0.39 11.71 -11.61
N GLY A 176 1.04 12.88 -11.63
CA GLY A 176 2.48 12.97 -11.89
C GLY A 176 3.34 12.26 -10.83
N LYS A 177 2.91 12.31 -9.56
CA LYS A 177 3.57 11.59 -8.46
C LYS A 177 3.47 10.07 -8.62
N ILE A 178 2.30 9.55 -9.01
CA ILE A 178 2.09 8.11 -9.24
C ILE A 178 3.01 7.59 -10.35
N LEU A 179 3.16 8.34 -11.44
CA LEU A 179 4.09 7.99 -12.52
C LEU A 179 5.53 7.87 -12.02
N SER A 180 5.97 8.80 -11.19
CA SER A 180 7.31 8.77 -10.59
C SER A 180 7.52 7.59 -9.64
N MET A 181 6.48 7.15 -8.92
CA MET A 181 6.56 5.96 -8.07
C MET A 181 6.69 4.67 -8.88
N HIS A 182 5.96 4.57 -9.99
CA HIS A 182 5.89 3.36 -10.79
C HIS A 182 7.25 2.95 -11.37
N LEU A 183 8.09 3.93 -11.76
CA LEU A 183 9.44 3.67 -12.26
C LEU A 183 10.35 3.00 -11.22
N ILE A 184 9.98 3.06 -9.93
CA ILE A 184 10.77 2.62 -8.77
C ILE A 184 10.11 1.42 -8.08
N ILE A 185 9.02 0.84 -8.62
CA ILE A 185 8.42 -0.35 -8.03
C ILE A 185 9.41 -1.51 -8.17
N VAL A 186 10.19 -1.71 -7.10
CA VAL A 186 10.98 -2.90 -6.89
C VAL A 186 9.98 -3.98 -6.51
N TYR A 187 9.69 -4.87 -7.45
CA TYR A 187 8.92 -6.08 -7.20
C TYR A 187 9.71 -6.96 -6.24
N VAL A 188 9.56 -6.72 -4.94
CA VAL A 188 9.89 -7.71 -3.93
C VAL A 188 8.74 -8.72 -3.92
N THR A 189 8.67 -9.55 -4.96
CA THR A 189 7.80 -10.71 -5.00
C THR A 189 8.42 -11.76 -4.07
N LEU A 190 8.22 -11.60 -2.77
CA LEU A 190 8.57 -12.62 -1.78
C LEU A 190 7.55 -13.75 -1.89
N THR A 191 7.71 -14.57 -2.93
CA THR A 191 7.00 -15.85 -3.07
C THR A 191 7.57 -16.80 -2.01
N LEU A 192 7.09 -16.66 -0.78
CA LEU A 192 7.43 -17.62 0.25
C LEU A 192 6.50 -18.80 0.06
N GLU A 193 7.05 -19.89 -0.49
CA GLU A 193 6.41 -21.19 -0.43
C GLU A 193 6.15 -21.51 1.05
N ILE A 194 4.88 -21.63 1.39
CA ILE A 194 4.49 -22.28 2.63
C ILE A 194 4.70 -23.76 2.35
N GLU A 195 5.85 -24.30 2.73
CA GLU A 195 5.94 -25.73 3.03
C GLU A 195 4.85 -26.01 4.06
N GLY A 196 3.93 -26.91 3.69
CA GLY A 196 2.80 -27.26 4.50
C GLY A 196 3.27 -27.74 5.87
N VAL A 197 2.58 -27.28 6.91
CA VAL A 197 2.56 -28.01 8.18
C VAL A 197 1.86 -29.34 7.88
N SER A 198 2.68 -30.36 7.61
CA SER A 198 2.28 -31.76 7.66
C SER A 198 2.41 -32.23 9.11
N GLY A 199 1.28 -32.62 9.72
CA GLY A 199 1.21 -33.17 11.09
C GLY A 199 1.28 -32.09 12.17
N VAL A 200 0.38 -32.03 13.15
CA VAL A 200 -0.24 -33.12 13.93
C VAL A 200 -1.70 -32.81 14.19
#